data_AF-A0A2P1QVH5-F1
#
_entry.id   AF-A0A2P1QVH5-F1
#
_cell.length_a   1.000
_cell.length_b   1.000
_cell.length_c   1.000
_cell.angle_alpha   90.00
_cell.angle_beta   90.00
_cell.angle_gamma   90.00
#
_symmetry.space_group_name_H-M   'P 1'
#
loop_
_entity.id
_entity.type
_entity.pdbx_description
1 polymer ?
#
loop_
_entity_poly.entity_id
_entity_poly.type
_entity_poly.pdbx_seq_one_letter_code
_entity_poly.pdbx_strand_id
1 'polypeptide(L)'
;MKTIDNVNKTFEQLSIETMPKYFTLLLKRMKNPIEMLYFIESGVGEQTILNKINQHYGFSMDEDFSGCYVFSEKGKHQYVGISKSVAKRLYQHIKGKTHNQATLAYNIAKITSGRVGEREKNMKDPDFKCHFREAKKRFLLGQFPLLI
;
A
#
# COMPACT_ATOMS: atom_id res chain seq x y z
N MET A 1 -25.97 22.65 0.20
CA MET A 1 -24.62 22.11 -0.08
C MET A 1 -24.38 20.97 0.91
N LYS A 2 -24.27 19.72 0.45
CA LYS A 2 -24.05 18.58 1.35
C LYS A 2 -22.59 18.58 1.78
N THR A 3 -22.34 18.88 3.05
CA THR A 3 -21.05 18.61 3.70
C THR A 3 -20.81 17.11 3.69
N ILE A 4 -19.61 16.68 3.34
CA ILE A 4 -19.15 15.30 3.58
C ILE A 4 -18.78 15.26 5.07
N ASP A 5 -19.33 14.29 5.81
CA ASP A 5 -19.28 14.25 7.28
C ASP A 5 -17.88 14.58 7.84
N ASN A 6 -17.83 15.48 8.82
CA ASN A 6 -16.64 15.97 9.53
C ASN A 6 -15.55 16.68 8.71
N VAL A 7 -15.80 17.05 7.46
CA VAL A 7 -14.90 17.92 6.68
C VAL A 7 -15.61 19.22 6.37
N ASN A 8 -15.13 20.33 6.94
CA ASN A 8 -15.56 21.70 6.61
C ASN A 8 -15.10 22.13 5.20
N LYS A 9 -15.30 21.27 4.19
CA LYS A 9 -14.98 21.56 2.79
C LYS A 9 -16.12 21.12 1.88
N THR A 10 -16.36 21.93 0.85
CA THR A 10 -17.31 21.60 -0.22
C THR A 10 -16.69 20.60 -1.20
N PHE A 11 -17.52 19.96 -2.02
CA PHE A 11 -17.02 19.10 -3.10
C PHE A 11 -16.11 19.87 -4.07
N GLU A 12 -16.47 21.11 -4.39
CA GLU A 12 -15.70 22.01 -5.25
C GLU A 12 -14.32 22.29 -4.63
N GLN A 13 -14.25 22.63 -3.35
CA GLN A 13 -12.98 22.83 -2.63
C GLN A 13 -12.14 21.55 -2.59
N LEU A 14 -12.77 20.39 -2.47
CA LEU A 14 -12.06 19.12 -2.51
C LEU A 14 -11.49 18.83 -3.91
N SER A 15 -12.30 18.98 -4.95
CA SER A 15 -11.95 18.62 -6.33
C SER A 15 -11.00 19.61 -6.99
N ILE A 16 -11.15 20.91 -6.75
CA ILE A 16 -10.39 21.96 -7.43
C ILE A 16 -9.10 22.30 -6.65
N GLU A 17 -9.14 22.26 -5.32
CA GLU A 17 -8.01 22.71 -4.51
C GLU A 17 -7.27 21.56 -3.82
N THR A 18 -8.01 20.69 -3.13
CA THR A 18 -7.39 19.71 -2.21
C THR A 18 -6.81 18.51 -2.96
N MET A 19 -7.59 17.89 -3.84
CA MET A 19 -7.17 16.70 -4.60
C MET A 19 -5.99 16.99 -5.54
N PRO A 20 -5.95 18.10 -6.30
CA PRO A 20 -4.79 18.40 -7.15
C PRO A 20 -3.50 18.62 -6.37
N LYS A 21 -3.58 19.23 -5.18
CA LYS A 21 -2.42 19.38 -4.27
C LYS A 21 -1.89 18.02 -3.83
N TYR A 22 -2.78 17.13 -3.39
CA TYR A 22 -2.42 15.76 -3.02
C TYR A 22 -1.86 14.96 -4.18
N PHE A 23 -2.44 15.07 -5.36
CA PHE A 23 -1.95 14.40 -6.55
C PHE A 23 -0.55 14.89 -6.94
N THR A 24 -0.32 16.21 -6.91
CA THR A 24 1.00 16.81 -7.18
C THR A 24 2.05 16.32 -6.19
N LEU A 25 1.70 16.26 -4.91
CA LEU A 25 2.58 15.75 -3.86
C LEU A 25 2.90 14.26 -4.06
N LEU A 26 1.90 13.46 -4.41
CA LEU A 26 2.06 12.05 -4.73
C LEU A 26 3.02 11.88 -5.93
N LEU A 27 2.80 12.59 -7.03
CA LEU A 27 3.68 12.56 -8.20
C LEU A 27 5.12 12.94 -7.87
N LYS A 28 5.33 13.94 -7.00
CA LYS A 28 6.66 14.32 -6.53
C LYS A 28 7.33 13.18 -5.76
N ARG A 29 6.61 12.53 -4.85
CA ARG A 29 7.14 11.41 -4.05
C ARG A 29 7.34 10.15 -4.88
N MET A 30 6.57 9.95 -5.94
CA MET A 30 6.78 8.88 -6.92
C MET A 30 8.13 8.95 -7.64
N LYS A 31 8.78 10.12 -7.67
CA LYS A 31 10.15 10.28 -8.19
C LYS A 31 11.24 9.80 -7.21
N ASN A 32 10.92 9.65 -5.93
CA ASN A 32 11.84 9.18 -4.89
C ASN A 32 11.16 8.15 -3.98
N PRO A 33 10.81 6.95 -4.50
CA PRO A 33 10.11 5.94 -3.74
C PRO A 33 11.05 5.22 -2.74
N ILE A 34 10.47 4.50 -1.79
CA ILE A 34 11.20 3.62 -0.87
C ILE A 34 11.18 2.20 -1.45
N GLU A 35 12.32 1.51 -1.44
CA GLU A 35 12.38 0.11 -1.89
C GLU A 35 11.76 -0.83 -0.85
N MET A 36 10.92 -1.76 -1.32
CA MET A 36 10.28 -2.74 -0.42
C MET A 36 11.28 -3.69 0.22
N LEU A 37 12.44 -3.90 -0.42
CA LEU A 37 13.51 -4.77 0.05
C LEU A 37 13.99 -4.40 1.46
N TYR A 38 14.00 -3.11 1.80
CA TYR A 38 14.34 -2.63 3.15
C TYR A 38 13.51 -3.25 4.27
N PHE A 39 12.32 -3.76 3.98
CA PHE A 39 11.38 -4.23 5.00
C PHE A 39 11.21 -5.75 5.07
N ILE A 40 11.99 -6.49 4.27
CA ILE A 40 11.88 -7.95 4.19
C ILE A 40 12.62 -8.63 5.33
N GLU A 41 13.65 -7.98 5.87
CA GLU A 41 14.54 -8.55 6.87
C GLU A 41 13.79 -9.01 8.13
N SER A 42 14.35 -10.01 8.80
CA SER A 42 13.89 -10.44 10.11
C SER A 42 14.10 -9.32 11.13
N GLY A 43 13.10 -9.06 11.98
CA GLY A 43 13.16 -7.99 12.98
C GLY A 43 12.57 -6.66 12.53
N VAL A 44 12.20 -6.50 11.24
CA VAL A 44 11.46 -5.31 10.79
C VAL A 44 10.00 -5.40 11.23
N GLY A 45 9.64 -4.55 12.20
CA GLY A 45 8.27 -4.36 12.67
C GLY A 45 7.61 -3.10 12.11
N GLU A 46 6.36 -2.86 12.52
CA GLU A 46 5.57 -1.68 12.10
C GLU A 46 6.30 -0.36 12.44
N GLN A 47 6.91 -0.26 13.63
CA GLN A 47 7.67 0.93 14.04
C GLN A 47 8.90 1.17 13.16
N THR A 48 9.60 0.11 12.75
CA THR A 48 10.76 0.23 11.85
C THR A 48 10.35 0.82 10.51
N ILE A 49 9.19 0.41 9.98
CA ILE A 49 8.63 0.96 8.74
C ILE A 49 8.29 2.45 8.92
N LEU A 50 7.61 2.81 10.02
CA LEU A 50 7.29 4.22 10.32
C LEU A 50 8.55 5.08 10.40
N ASN A 51 9.57 4.62 11.15
CA ASN A 51 10.83 5.34 11.29
C ASN A 51 11.54 5.54 9.94
N LYS A 52 11.51 4.53 9.06
CA LYS A 52 12.08 4.65 7.71
C LYS A 52 11.32 5.66 6.85
N ILE A 53 9.99 5.67 6.94
CA ILE A 53 9.14 6.65 6.24
C ILE A 53 9.46 8.06 6.73
N ASN A 54 9.53 8.25 8.05
CA ASN A 54 9.90 9.52 8.69
C ASN A 54 11.25 10.02 8.19
N GLN A 55 12.27 9.16 8.23
CA GLN A 55 13.61 9.50 7.74
C GLN A 55 13.62 9.85 6.26
N HIS A 56 12.94 9.07 5.42
CA HIS A 56 13.00 9.22 3.95
C HIS A 56 12.27 10.45 3.44
N TYR A 57 11.14 10.81 4.07
CA TYR A 57 10.32 11.96 3.65
C TYR A 57 10.45 13.19 4.55
N GLY A 58 11.24 13.11 5.62
CA GLY A 58 11.48 14.22 6.54
C GLY A 58 10.30 14.51 7.47
N PHE A 59 9.65 13.47 7.99
CA PHE A 59 8.62 13.61 9.02
C PHE A 59 9.17 13.30 10.42
N SER A 60 8.44 13.76 11.43
CA SER A 60 8.68 13.47 12.84
C SER A 60 7.38 12.99 13.48
N MET A 61 6.85 11.86 13.01
CA MET A 61 5.62 11.27 13.55
C MET A 61 5.97 10.15 14.55
N ASP A 62 5.41 10.23 15.75
CA ASP A 62 5.58 9.20 16.77
C ASP A 62 4.56 8.06 16.63
N GLU A 63 3.44 8.32 15.95
CA GLU A 63 2.35 7.37 15.72
C GLU A 63 2.14 7.12 14.21
N ASP A 64 1.49 5.99 13.88
CA ASP A 64 1.10 5.69 12.51
C ASP A 64 0.04 6.69 12.02
N PHE A 65 -0.06 6.86 10.71
CA PHE A 65 -0.81 7.94 10.09
C PHE A 65 -1.77 7.42 9.01
N SER A 66 -2.76 8.25 8.71
CA SER A 66 -3.68 8.03 7.59
C SER A 66 -3.06 8.53 6.28
N GLY A 67 -3.26 7.82 5.19
CA GLY A 67 -2.67 8.21 3.91
C GLY A 67 -2.98 7.28 2.75
N CYS A 68 -2.42 7.61 1.59
CA CYS A 68 -2.53 6.87 0.34
C CYS A 68 -1.14 6.45 -0.15
N TYR A 69 -0.91 5.16 -0.40
CA TYR A 69 0.36 4.65 -0.90
C TYR A 69 0.18 3.99 -2.27
N VAL A 70 1.25 3.98 -3.05
CA VAL A 70 1.29 3.35 -4.37
C VAL A 70 2.38 2.29 -4.37
N PHE A 71 2.08 1.09 -4.85
CA PHE A 71 3.12 0.11 -5.16
C PHE A 71 3.47 0.19 -6.63
N SER A 72 4.77 0.30 -6.91
CA SER A 72 5.32 0.40 -8.26
C SER A 72 6.33 -0.70 -8.50
N GLU A 73 6.31 -1.27 -9.70
CA GLU A 73 7.26 -2.28 -10.16
C GLU A 73 7.78 -1.83 -11.53
N LYS A 74 9.11 -1.66 -11.66
CA LYS A 74 9.76 -1.25 -12.93
C LYS A 74 9.10 0.01 -13.55
N GLY A 75 8.82 1.01 -12.71
CA GLY A 75 8.18 2.27 -13.13
C GLY A 75 6.67 2.18 -13.41
N LYS A 76 6.05 1.00 -13.33
CA LYS A 76 4.60 0.82 -13.50
C LYS A 76 3.90 0.81 -12.15
N HIS A 77 2.84 1.59 -11.99
CA HIS A 77 2.04 1.65 -10.77
C HIS A 77 1.04 0.50 -10.75
N GLN A 78 1.27 -0.49 -9.88
CA GLN A 78 0.55 -1.76 -9.85
C GLN A 78 -0.65 -1.72 -8.90
N TYR A 79 -0.59 -0.86 -7.88
CA TYR A 79 -1.62 -0.81 -6.83
C TYR A 79 -1.61 0.52 -6.12
N VAL A 80 -2.81 0.99 -5.77
CA VAL A 80 -3.02 2.13 -4.89
C VAL A 80 -3.83 1.66 -3.70
N GLY A 81 -3.41 2.03 -2.49
CA GLY A 81 -4.10 1.71 -1.26
C GLY A 81 -4.26 2.94 -0.38
N ILE A 82 -5.39 3.00 0.33
CA ILE A 82 -5.63 3.97 1.39
C ILE A 82 -5.68 3.25 2.73
N SER A 83 -5.19 3.89 3.79
CA SER A 83 -5.22 3.33 5.14
C SER A 83 -5.33 4.43 6.19
N LYS A 84 -5.92 4.09 7.34
CA LYS A 84 -5.83 4.92 8.55
C LYS A 84 -4.51 4.72 9.31
N SER A 85 -3.80 3.64 9.00
CA SER A 85 -2.52 3.24 9.61
C SER A 85 -1.66 2.67 8.48
N VAL A 86 -0.89 3.53 7.84
CA VAL A 86 -0.13 3.20 6.63
C VAL A 86 1.03 2.26 6.95
N ALA A 87 1.82 2.53 7.98
CA ALA A 87 2.98 1.69 8.33
C ALA A 87 2.53 0.26 8.64
N LYS A 88 1.44 0.11 9.42
CA LYS A 88 0.79 -1.18 9.66
C LYS A 88 0.32 -1.84 8.37
N ARG A 89 -0.27 -1.08 7.45
CA ARG A 89 -0.78 -1.65 6.19
C ARG A 89 0.36 -2.14 5.29
N LEU A 90 1.45 -1.39 5.20
CA LEU A 90 2.66 -1.81 4.49
C LEU A 90 3.23 -3.08 5.11
N TYR A 91 3.36 -3.14 6.44
CA TYR A 91 3.78 -4.34 7.16
C TYR A 91 2.92 -5.56 6.80
N GLN A 92 1.60 -5.41 6.79
CA GLN A 92 0.67 -6.49 6.41
C GLN A 92 0.88 -6.95 4.96
N HIS A 93 1.11 -6.04 4.01
CA HIS A 93 1.40 -6.41 2.63
C HIS A 93 2.68 -7.25 2.51
N ILE A 94 3.70 -6.95 3.33
CA ILE A 94 4.99 -7.63 3.32
C ILE A 94 4.91 -8.98 4.06
N LYS A 95 4.47 -8.96 5.32
CA LYS A 95 4.57 -10.10 6.24
C LYS A 95 3.28 -10.90 6.37
N GLY A 96 2.16 -10.34 5.92
CA GLY A 96 0.84 -10.98 5.96
C GLY A 96 0.79 -12.32 5.25
N LYS A 97 -0.04 -13.22 5.78
CA LYS A 97 -0.24 -14.59 5.28
C LYS A 97 -1.65 -14.80 4.71
N THR A 98 -2.57 -13.87 4.96
CA THR A 98 -3.95 -13.96 4.51
C THR A 98 -4.24 -13.00 3.37
N HIS A 99 -5.35 -13.25 2.65
CA HIS A 99 -5.82 -12.38 1.57
C HIS A 99 -6.15 -10.95 2.04
N ASN A 100 -6.57 -10.78 3.30
CA ASN A 100 -6.87 -9.47 3.87
C ASN A 100 -5.59 -8.71 4.24
N GLN A 101 -4.54 -9.41 4.67
CA GLN A 101 -3.27 -8.78 5.02
C GLN A 101 -2.45 -8.44 3.76
N ALA A 102 -2.37 -9.36 2.79
CA ALA A 102 -1.59 -9.17 1.57
C ALA A 102 -2.49 -9.11 0.33
N THR A 103 -3.40 -8.13 0.31
CA THR A 103 -4.44 -8.00 -0.73
C THR A 103 -3.88 -7.84 -2.13
N LEU A 104 -2.75 -7.15 -2.30
CA LEU A 104 -2.10 -7.03 -3.61
C LEU A 104 -1.60 -8.39 -4.11
N ALA A 105 -0.88 -9.15 -3.26
CA ALA A 105 -0.41 -10.48 -3.63
C ALA A 105 -1.59 -11.41 -3.96
N TYR A 106 -2.69 -11.30 -3.23
CA TYR A 106 -3.93 -12.02 -3.54
C TYR A 106 -4.50 -11.65 -4.92
N ASN A 107 -4.57 -10.35 -5.24
CA ASN A 107 -5.09 -9.88 -6.53
C ASN A 107 -4.22 -10.35 -7.71
N ILE A 108 -2.89 -10.29 -7.57
CA ILE A 108 -1.97 -10.84 -8.58
C ILE A 108 -2.19 -12.34 -8.72
N ALA A 109 -2.24 -13.08 -7.61
CA ALA A 109 -2.47 -14.53 -7.63
C ALA A 109 -3.79 -14.90 -8.32
N LYS A 110 -4.85 -14.14 -8.06
CA LYS A 110 -6.16 -14.30 -8.71
C LYS A 110 -6.06 -14.15 -10.22
N ILE A 111 -5.37 -13.11 -10.70
CA ILE A 111 -5.17 -12.88 -12.14
C ILE A 111 -4.35 -14.03 -12.74
N THR A 112 -3.23 -14.41 -12.12
CA THR A 112 -2.31 -15.42 -12.69
C THR A 112 -2.85 -16.84 -12.64
N SER A 113 -3.71 -17.16 -11.67
CA SER A 113 -4.31 -18.50 -11.52
C SER A 113 -5.64 -18.65 -12.27
N GLY A 114 -6.23 -17.55 -12.75
CA GLY A 114 -7.57 -17.54 -13.32
C GLY A 114 -8.69 -17.86 -12.32
N ARG A 115 -8.40 -17.96 -11.02
CA ARG A 115 -9.40 -18.39 -10.03
C ARG A 115 -10.48 -17.35 -9.79
N VAL A 116 -11.72 -17.83 -9.72
CA VAL A 116 -12.91 -17.09 -9.32
C VAL A 116 -13.42 -17.61 -7.97
N GLY A 117 -14.42 -16.95 -7.40
CA GLY A 117 -15.06 -17.39 -6.15
C GLY A 117 -14.45 -16.79 -4.87
N GLU A 118 -14.73 -17.44 -3.75
CA GLU A 118 -14.52 -16.93 -2.40
C GLU A 118 -13.04 -16.90 -2.01
N ARG A 119 -12.62 -15.78 -1.40
CA ARG A 119 -11.19 -15.54 -1.09
C ARG A 119 -10.61 -16.58 -0.16
N GLU A 120 -11.36 -16.98 0.87
CA GLU A 120 -10.88 -17.95 1.85
C GLU A 120 -10.71 -19.34 1.24
N LYS A 121 -11.66 -19.78 0.40
CA LYS A 121 -11.57 -21.05 -0.32
C LYS A 121 -10.38 -21.08 -1.26
N ASN A 122 -10.16 -20.00 -2.02
CA ASN A 122 -8.98 -19.88 -2.88
C ASN A 122 -7.69 -19.99 -2.06
N MET A 123 -7.61 -19.36 -0.89
CA MET A 123 -6.42 -19.45 -0.02
C MET A 123 -6.21 -20.82 0.63
N LYS A 124 -7.17 -21.75 0.60
CA LYS A 124 -7.00 -23.14 1.08
C LYS A 124 -6.39 -24.04 0.02
N ASP A 125 -6.59 -23.70 -1.24
CA ASP A 125 -6.13 -24.47 -2.39
C ASP A 125 -4.59 -24.44 -2.56
N PRO A 126 -3.93 -25.60 -2.73
CA PRO A 126 -2.46 -25.67 -2.89
C PRO A 126 -1.92 -24.93 -4.12
N ASP A 127 -2.58 -25.03 -5.27
CA ASP A 127 -2.15 -24.39 -6.51
C ASP A 127 -2.27 -22.88 -6.39
N PHE A 128 -3.39 -22.40 -5.85
CA PHE A 128 -3.57 -20.97 -5.61
C PHE A 128 -2.55 -20.44 -4.59
N LYS A 129 -2.22 -21.22 -3.54
CA LYS A 129 -1.15 -20.85 -2.60
C LYS A 129 0.20 -20.72 -3.30
N CYS A 130 0.48 -21.51 -4.33
CA CYS A 130 1.69 -21.36 -5.14
C CYS A 130 1.71 -19.99 -5.83
N HIS A 131 0.65 -19.65 -6.58
CA HIS A 131 0.51 -18.33 -7.20
C HIS A 131 0.60 -17.17 -6.20
N PHE A 132 0.00 -17.32 -5.01
CA PHE A 132 0.07 -16.32 -3.94
C PHE A 132 1.49 -16.12 -3.40
N ARG A 133 2.24 -17.21 -3.19
CA ARG A 133 3.64 -17.14 -2.74
C ARG A 133 4.53 -16.49 -3.80
N GLU A 134 4.34 -16.82 -5.07
CA GLU A 134 5.08 -16.20 -6.18
C GLU A 134 4.73 -14.72 -6.33
N ALA A 135 3.45 -14.36 -6.22
CA ALA A 135 3.00 -12.97 -6.20
C ALA A 135 3.65 -12.18 -5.05
N LYS A 136 3.76 -12.76 -3.86
CA LYS A 136 4.48 -12.14 -2.74
C LYS A 136 5.96 -11.94 -3.07
N LYS A 137 6.66 -12.94 -3.60
CA LYS A 137 8.09 -12.79 -3.97
C LYS A 137 8.30 -11.69 -5.00
N ARG A 138 7.45 -11.62 -6.02
CA ARG A 138 7.51 -10.56 -7.04
C ARG A 138 7.28 -9.18 -6.45
N PHE A 139 6.30 -9.06 -5.56
CA PHE A 139 5.99 -7.82 -4.85
C PHE A 139 7.18 -7.29 -4.03
N LEU A 140 7.97 -8.18 -3.44
CA LEU A 140 9.14 -7.83 -2.63
C LEU A 140 10.27 -7.14 -3.41
N LEU A 141 10.28 -7.24 -4.75
CA LEU A 141 11.23 -6.56 -5.62
C LEU A 141 10.73 -5.17 -6.08
N GLY A 142 9.57 -4.73 -5.58
CA GLY A 142 8.96 -3.44 -5.92
C GLY A 142 9.46 -2.27 -5.07
N GLN A 143 9.02 -1.07 -5.43
CA GLN A 143 9.23 0.16 -4.68
C GLN A 143 7.87 0.82 -4.39
N PHE A 144 7.78 1.67 -3.36
CA PHE A 144 6.54 2.35 -3.02
C PHE A 144 6.75 3.82 -2.66
N PRO A 145 6.01 4.73 -3.32
CA PRO A 145 5.82 6.09 -2.85
C PRO A 145 4.54 6.24 -2.01
N LEU A 146 4.48 7.29 -1.21
CA LEU A 146 3.42 7.49 -0.22
C LEU A 146 2.95 8.96 -0.17
N LEU A 147 1.64 9.17 -0.13
CA LEU A 147 0.97 10.40 0.25
C LEU A 147 0.48 10.29 1.70
N ILE A 148 0.81 11.30 2.50
CA ILE A 148 0.34 11.52 3.87
C ILE A 148 -0.48 12.79 3.82
#